data_AF-A0A956EBM0-F1
#
_entry.id   AF-A0A956EBM0-F1
#
_cell.length_a   1.000
_cell.length_b   1.000
_cell.length_c   1.000
_cell.angle_alpha   90.00
_cell.angle_beta   90.00
_cell.angle_gamma   90.00
#
_symmetry.space_group_name_H-M   'P 1'
#
loop_
_entity.id
_entity.type
_entity.pdbx_description
1 polymer ?
#
loop_
_entity_poly.entity_id
_entity_poly.type
_entity_poly.pdbx_seq_one_letter_code
_entity_poly.pdbx_strand_id
1 'polypeptide(L)'
;MPTPLRKPQPAPSALAILDEGAELEQLVRGLQAGRAWAQRALLEDHAAYVERVLTRILGRHSELEDLVQEVFIRALSRVDQIDEPSGLRSWLAAFAVFVARETLRKQRRRRWLSFSAPEELPEPTAPTATPELLNAYHAFYQVLGRMDVDLRI
;
A
#
# COMPACT_ATOMS: atom_id res chain seq x y z
N MET A 1 17.41 -13.11 -36.34
CA MET A 1 17.94 -11.93 -35.63
C MET A 1 18.25 -12.36 -34.20
N PRO A 2 19.51 -12.51 -33.77
CA PRO A 2 19.79 -12.83 -32.37
C PRO A 2 19.60 -11.57 -31.51
N THR A 3 18.71 -11.70 -30.52
CA THR A 3 18.46 -10.74 -29.45
C THR A 3 19.75 -10.45 -28.67
N PRO A 4 20.10 -9.18 -28.37
CA PRO A 4 21.27 -8.90 -27.56
C PRO A 4 21.05 -9.43 -26.14
N LEU A 5 21.98 -10.27 -25.67
CA LEU A 5 22.04 -10.77 -24.30
C LEU A 5 22.19 -9.57 -23.35
N ARG A 6 21.17 -9.35 -22.51
CA ARG A 6 21.22 -8.39 -21.38
C ARG A 6 22.38 -8.81 -20.49
N LYS A 7 23.42 -7.97 -20.38
CA LYS A 7 24.51 -8.20 -19.44
C LYS A 7 23.90 -8.37 -18.03
N PRO A 8 24.30 -9.38 -17.24
CA PRO A 8 23.80 -9.55 -15.89
C PRO A 8 24.12 -8.28 -15.11
N GLN A 9 23.08 -7.67 -14.54
CA GLN A 9 23.23 -6.58 -13.59
C GLN A 9 24.11 -7.10 -12.45
N PRO A 10 25.22 -6.41 -12.07
CA PRO A 10 26.06 -6.89 -10.99
C PRO A 10 25.18 -7.06 -9.75
N ALA A 11 25.29 -8.22 -9.11
CA ALA A 11 24.58 -8.47 -7.86
C ALA A 11 24.92 -7.34 -6.89
N PRO A 12 23.93 -6.71 -6.23
CA PRO A 12 24.19 -5.68 -5.25
C PRO A 12 25.18 -6.22 -4.22
N SER A 13 26.22 -5.43 -3.92
CA SER A 13 27.25 -5.84 -2.98
C SER A 13 26.62 -6.11 -1.60
N ALA A 14 27.12 -7.12 -0.88
CA ALA A 14 26.58 -7.46 0.45
C ALA A 14 26.57 -6.27 1.42
N LEU A 15 27.53 -5.34 1.28
CA LEU A 15 27.57 -4.09 2.05
C LEU A 15 26.39 -3.18 1.73
N ALA A 16 25.99 -3.03 0.46
CA ALA A 16 24.85 -2.22 0.06
C ALA A 16 23.51 -2.83 0.53
N ILE A 17 23.38 -4.16 0.52
CA ILE A 17 22.17 -4.85 1.01
C ILE A 17 22.00 -4.64 2.53
N LEU A 18 23.11 -4.70 3.27
CA LEU A 18 23.11 -4.46 4.71
C LEU A 18 22.83 -2.98 5.04
N ASP A 19 23.31 -2.06 4.21
CA ASP A 19 23.05 -0.62 4.31
C ASP A 19 21.55 -0.32 4.09
N GLU A 20 20.97 -0.81 2.98
CA GLU A 20 19.53 -0.68 2.69
C GLU A 20 18.65 -1.30 3.80
N GLY A 21 19.05 -2.46 4.33
CA GLY A 21 18.34 -3.11 5.43
C GLY A 21 18.41 -2.31 6.73
N ALA A 22 19.58 -1.77 7.07
CA ALA A 22 19.79 -0.95 8.26
C ALA A 22 19.05 0.39 8.18
N GLU A 23 19.07 1.03 7.01
CA GLU A 23 18.30 2.25 6.74
C GLU A 23 16.80 2.03 6.90
N LEU A 24 16.28 0.92 6.36
CA LEU A 24 14.88 0.56 6.48
C LEU A 24 14.47 0.23 7.93
N GLU A 25 15.33 -0.47 8.67
CA GLU A 25 15.10 -0.72 10.10
C GLU A 25 15.08 0.59 10.89
N GLN A 26 16.01 1.50 10.61
CA GLN A 26 16.06 2.80 11.26
C GLN A 26 14.82 3.65 10.94
N LEU A 27 14.36 3.61 9.69
CA LEU A 27 13.11 4.26 9.26
C LEU A 27 11.92 3.72 10.06
N VAL A 28 11.75 2.40 10.14
CA VAL A 28 10.62 1.78 10.87
C VAL A 28 10.67 2.09 12.35
N ARG A 29 11.85 2.01 12.99
CA ARG A 29 12.01 2.43 14.40
C ARG A 29 11.69 3.91 14.60
N GLY A 30 12.09 4.77 13.65
CA GLY A 30 11.74 6.19 13.65
C GLY A 30 10.24 6.42 13.55
N LEU A 31 9.53 5.65 12.70
CA LEU A 31 8.08 5.70 12.55
C LEU A 31 7.36 5.29 13.83
N GLN A 32 7.73 4.15 14.43
CA GLN A 32 7.18 3.66 15.70
C GLN A 32 7.44 4.66 16.84
N ALA A 33 8.59 5.33 16.83
CA ALA A 33 8.90 6.39 17.79
C ALA A 33 8.26 7.76 17.46
N GLY A 34 7.38 7.85 16.45
CA GLY A 34 6.67 9.07 16.07
C GLY A 34 7.57 10.20 15.58
N ARG A 35 8.75 9.90 15.03
CA ARG A 35 9.72 10.91 14.62
C ARG A 35 9.32 11.57 13.31
N ALA A 36 9.28 12.90 13.29
CA ALA A 36 8.87 13.69 12.12
C ALA A 36 9.72 13.40 10.86
N TRP A 37 11.04 13.19 11.02
CA TRP A 37 11.92 12.86 9.90
C TRP A 37 11.54 11.52 9.24
N ALA A 38 11.12 10.53 10.04
CA ALA A 38 10.76 9.21 9.55
C ALA A 38 9.42 9.24 8.82
N GLN A 39 8.45 9.98 9.36
CA GLN A 39 7.15 10.21 8.71
C GLN A 39 7.33 10.92 7.36
N ARG A 40 8.24 11.91 7.31
CA ARG A 40 8.57 12.63 6.08
C ARG A 40 9.22 11.71 5.04
N ALA A 41 10.24 10.94 5.44
CA ALA A 41 10.90 9.99 4.55
C ALA A 41 9.92 8.93 4.01
N LEU A 42 9.02 8.41 4.85
CA LEU A 42 7.97 7.50 4.41
C LEU A 42 7.11 8.11 3.29
N LEU A 43 6.70 9.37 3.45
CA LEU A 43 5.88 10.06 2.46
C LEU A 43 6.66 10.31 1.17
N GLU A 44 7.85 10.91 1.26
CA GLU A 44 8.67 11.28 0.11
C GLU A 44 9.08 10.05 -0.73
N ASP A 45 9.46 8.96 -0.08
CA ASP A 45 9.97 7.77 -0.76
C ASP A 45 8.86 6.86 -1.32
N HIS A 46 7.65 6.91 -0.74
CA HIS A 46 6.58 5.96 -1.05
C HIS A 46 5.32 6.57 -1.66
N ALA A 47 5.16 7.90 -1.71
CA ALA A 47 3.96 8.53 -2.27
C ALA A 47 3.69 8.08 -3.72
N ALA A 48 4.71 8.13 -4.58
CA ALA A 48 4.60 7.69 -5.97
C ALA A 48 4.28 6.20 -6.11
N TYR A 49 4.65 5.36 -5.13
CA TYR A 49 4.28 3.94 -5.12
C TYR A 49 2.79 3.77 -4.77
N VAL A 50 2.34 4.43 -3.70
CA VAL A 50 0.94 4.39 -3.25
C VAL A 50 0.01 4.94 -4.34
N GLU A 51 0.36 6.06 -4.95
CA GLU A 51 -0.40 6.66 -6.04
C GLU A 51 -0.56 5.70 -7.22
N ARG A 52 0.51 4.98 -7.61
CA ARG A 52 0.45 3.96 -8.67
C ARG A 52 -0.48 2.81 -8.31
N VAL A 53 -0.47 2.33 -7.06
CA VAL A 53 -1.38 1.28 -6.60
C VAL A 53 -2.84 1.76 -6.67
N LEU A 54 -3.12 2.95 -6.14
CA LEU A 54 -4.46 3.55 -6.17
C LEU A 54 -4.94 3.76 -7.61
N THR A 55 -4.10 4.33 -8.48
CA THR A 55 -4.42 4.57 -9.90
C THR A 55 -4.72 3.28 -10.63
N ARG A 56 -4.01 2.19 -10.33
CA ARG A 56 -4.26 0.88 -10.97
C ARG A 56 -5.61 0.29 -10.58
N ILE A 57 -6.14 0.63 -9.41
CA ILE A 57 -7.43 0.10 -8.92
C ILE A 57 -8.59 1.04 -9.29
N LEU A 58 -8.39 2.36 -9.16
CA LEU A 58 -9.44 3.38 -9.31
C LEU A 58 -9.49 3.98 -10.72
N GLY A 59 -8.43 3.85 -11.51
CA GLY A 59 -8.28 4.56 -12.77
C GLY A 59 -8.09 6.06 -12.55
N ARG A 60 -8.54 6.88 -13.51
CA ARG A 60 -8.55 8.35 -13.39
C ARG A 60 -9.57 8.74 -12.31
N HIS A 61 -9.08 9.13 -11.14
CA HIS A 61 -9.90 9.55 -10.01
C HIS A 61 -9.56 11.01 -9.66
N SER A 62 -10.56 11.87 -9.48
CA SER A 62 -10.35 13.30 -9.20
C SER A 62 -9.75 13.55 -7.81
N GLU A 63 -10.07 12.70 -6.84
CA GLU A 63 -9.59 12.80 -5.44
C GLU A 63 -8.34 11.93 -5.20
N LEU A 64 -7.56 11.62 -6.23
CA LEU A 64 -6.44 10.67 -6.08
C LEU A 64 -5.42 11.13 -5.04
N GLU A 65 -5.07 12.43 -5.04
CA GLU A 65 -4.14 13.03 -4.09
C GLU A 65 -4.66 12.91 -2.65
N ASP A 66 -5.94 13.22 -2.42
CA ASP A 66 -6.57 13.06 -1.10
C ASP A 66 -6.56 11.61 -0.62
N LEU A 67 -6.78 10.66 -1.53
CA LEU A 67 -6.73 9.23 -1.20
C LEU A 67 -5.32 8.76 -0.88
N VAL A 68 -4.28 9.31 -1.53
CA VAL A 68 -2.88 9.05 -1.15
C VAL A 68 -2.65 9.52 0.29
N GLN A 69 -3.10 10.73 0.64
CA GLN A 69 -2.95 11.24 2.00
C GLN A 69 -3.69 10.38 3.02
N GLU A 70 -4.93 9.97 2.72
CA GLU A 70 -5.72 9.10 3.58
C GLU A 70 -5.01 7.75 3.85
N VAL A 71 -4.33 7.19 2.84
CA VAL A 71 -3.51 5.98 3.03
C VAL A 71 -2.42 6.22 4.05
N PHE A 72 -1.65 7.31 3.93
CA PHE A 72 -0.56 7.60 4.87
C PHE A 72 -1.06 7.93 6.27
N ILE A 73 -2.17 8.66 6.42
CA ILE A 73 -2.77 8.95 7.73
C ILE A 73 -3.14 7.64 8.44
N ARG A 74 -3.84 6.74 7.73
CA ARG A 74 -4.24 5.44 8.29
C ARG A 74 -3.05 4.52 8.57
N ALA A 75 -2.07 4.50 7.67
CA ALA A 75 -0.85 3.74 7.87
C ALA A 75 -0.11 4.24 9.11
N LEU A 76 0.16 5.55 9.20
CA LEU A 76 0.87 6.16 10.34
C LEU A 76 0.21 5.88 11.69
N SER A 77 -1.12 5.81 11.75
CA SER A 77 -1.83 5.43 12.98
C SER A 77 -1.62 3.98 13.46
N ARG A 78 -0.95 3.14 12.66
CA ARG A 78 -0.80 1.70 12.88
C ARG A 78 0.62 1.20 12.65
N VAL A 79 1.61 2.08 12.62
CA VAL A 79 3.03 1.74 12.41
C VAL A 79 3.58 0.74 13.44
N ASP A 80 2.96 0.66 14.61
CA ASP A 80 3.28 -0.32 15.66
C ASP A 80 2.99 -1.78 15.24
N GLN A 81 2.24 -1.99 14.16
CA GLN A 81 1.91 -3.32 13.61
C GLN A 81 2.93 -3.80 12.57
N ILE A 82 3.98 -3.01 12.30
CA ILE A 82 5.05 -3.43 11.39
C ILE A 82 6.02 -4.32 12.17
N ASP A 83 5.88 -5.63 11.98
CA ASP A 83 6.76 -6.63 12.63
C ASP A 83 8.14 -6.69 11.99
N GLU A 84 8.21 -6.51 10.67
CA GLU A 84 9.41 -6.73 9.86
C GLU A 84 9.64 -5.54 8.91
N PRO A 85 10.78 -4.83 9.01
CA PRO A 85 11.03 -3.62 8.21
C PRO A 85 10.96 -3.86 6.70
N SER A 86 11.43 -5.02 6.22
CA SER A 86 11.37 -5.39 4.81
C SER A 86 9.93 -5.48 4.25
N GLY A 87 8.92 -5.57 5.12
CA GLY A 87 7.50 -5.59 4.77
C GLY A 87 6.84 -4.21 4.57
N LEU A 88 7.56 -3.10 4.77
CA LEU A 88 6.99 -1.73 4.74
C LEU A 88 6.22 -1.43 3.44
N ARG A 89 6.77 -1.79 2.28
CA ARG A 89 6.13 -1.56 0.97
C ARG A 89 4.84 -2.34 0.82
N SER A 90 4.84 -3.63 1.15
CA SER A 90 3.62 -4.46 1.08
C SER A 90 2.57 -4.02 2.09
N TRP A 91 3.00 -3.55 3.25
CA TRP A 91 2.12 -2.99 4.26
C TRP A 91 1.41 -1.72 3.77
N LEU A 92 2.15 -0.76 3.18
CA LEU A 92 1.54 0.42 2.53
C LEU A 92 0.60 0.05 1.39
N ALA A 93 0.95 -0.96 0.58
CA ALA A 93 0.10 -1.45 -0.50
C ALA A 93 -1.23 -1.99 0.04
N ALA A 94 -1.23 -2.69 1.19
CA ALA A 94 -2.44 -3.19 1.81
C ALA A 94 -3.38 -2.04 2.21
N PHE A 95 -2.87 -0.94 2.77
CA PHE A 95 -3.67 0.26 3.06
C PHE A 95 -4.20 0.91 1.78
N ALA A 96 -3.38 1.03 0.73
CA ALA A 96 -3.82 1.57 -0.55
C ALA A 96 -4.97 0.76 -1.15
N VAL A 97 -4.87 -0.57 -1.13
CA VAL A 97 -5.93 -1.48 -1.59
C VAL A 97 -7.18 -1.33 -0.73
N PHE A 98 -7.02 -1.24 0.59
CA PHE A 98 -8.14 -1.03 1.51
C PHE A 98 -8.90 0.27 1.19
N VAL A 99 -8.19 1.40 1.11
CA VAL A 99 -8.76 2.72 0.78
C VAL A 99 -9.43 2.68 -0.59
N ALA A 100 -8.78 2.13 -1.61
CA ALA A 100 -9.38 2.03 -2.95
C ALA A 100 -10.69 1.22 -2.95
N ARG A 101 -10.72 0.08 -2.25
CA ARG A 101 -11.94 -0.74 -2.14
C ARG A 101 -13.06 0.01 -1.43
N GLU A 102 -12.75 0.73 -0.36
CA GLU A 102 -13.73 1.57 0.33
C GLU A 102 -14.30 2.65 -0.59
N THR A 103 -13.44 3.33 -1.34
CA THR A 103 -13.83 4.32 -2.35
C THR A 103 -14.76 3.73 -3.41
N LEU A 104 -14.42 2.57 -3.98
CA LEU A 104 -15.28 1.88 -4.96
C LEU A 104 -16.63 1.49 -4.37
N ARG A 105 -16.67 1.01 -3.11
CA ARG A 105 -17.92 0.68 -2.42
C ARG A 105 -18.77 1.94 -2.19
N LYS A 106 -18.15 3.05 -1.79
CA LYS A 106 -18.82 4.35 -1.60
C LYS A 106 -19.41 4.86 -2.91
N GLN A 107 -18.67 4.77 -4.01
CA GLN A 107 -19.17 5.15 -5.34
C GLN A 107 -20.32 4.26 -5.80
N ARG A 108 -20.21 2.93 -5.64
CA ARG A 108 -21.29 2.00 -6.01
C ARG A 108 -22.57 2.29 -5.22
N ARG A 109 -22.45 2.56 -3.91
CA ARG A 109 -23.59 2.95 -3.08
C ARG A 109 -24.22 4.28 -3.53
N ARG A 110 -23.39 5.29 -3.81
CA ARG A 110 -23.88 6.58 -4.34
C ARG A 110 -24.62 6.41 -5.67
N ARG A 111 -24.09 5.58 -6.58
CA ARG A 111 -24.79 5.24 -7.82
C ARG A 111 -26.11 4.54 -7.54
N TRP A 112 -26.12 3.50 -6.72
CA TRP A 112 -27.35 2.77 -6.38
C TRP A 112 -28.43 3.68 -5.78
N LEU A 113 -28.05 4.57 -4.85
CA LEU A 113 -28.97 5.56 -4.27
C LEU A 113 -29.45 6.62 -5.27
N SER A 114 -28.64 6.94 -6.26
CA SER A 114 -29.07 7.80 -7.36
C SER A 114 -30.09 7.10 -8.27
N PHE A 115 -30.23 5.76 -8.21
CA PHE A 115 -31.17 4.97 -9.00
C PHE A 115 -32.38 4.45 -8.19
N SER A 116 -32.30 4.40 -6.87
CA SER A 116 -33.35 3.89 -5.98
C SER A 116 -33.92 5.02 -5.12
N ALA A 117 -35.22 5.28 -5.25
CA ALA A 117 -35.95 6.19 -4.36
C ALA A 117 -35.79 5.77 -2.88
N PRO A 118 -35.83 6.71 -1.93
CA PRO A 118 -35.09 6.62 -0.66
C PRO A 118 -35.79 5.86 0.48
N GLU A 119 -36.56 4.79 0.22
CA GLU A 119 -37.38 4.18 1.29
C GLU A 119 -36.67 3.11 2.14
N GLU A 120 -35.66 2.37 1.65
CA GLU A 120 -35.08 1.28 2.47
C GLU A 120 -33.57 1.14 2.26
N LEU A 121 -32.79 1.76 3.15
CA LEU A 121 -31.37 1.50 3.28
C LEU A 121 -31.08 0.86 4.65
N PRO A 122 -30.60 -0.39 4.71
CA PRO A 122 -30.00 -0.91 5.93
C PRO A 122 -28.73 -0.10 6.23
N GLU A 123 -28.54 0.30 7.49
CA GLU A 123 -27.29 0.93 7.91
C GLU A 123 -26.12 -0.04 7.70
N PRO A 124 -25.11 0.31 6.89
CA PRO A 124 -23.97 -0.56 6.69
C PRO A 124 -23.06 -0.52 7.92
N THR A 125 -22.96 -1.63 8.64
CA THR A 125 -21.84 -1.91 9.54
C THR A 125 -20.57 -2.00 8.71
N ALA A 126 -19.79 -0.91 8.69
CA ALA A 126 -18.46 -0.92 8.08
C ALA A 126 -17.55 -1.78 8.95
N PRO A 127 -16.94 -2.87 8.43
CA PRO A 127 -15.81 -3.46 9.13
C PRO A 127 -14.67 -2.44 9.07
N THR A 128 -14.33 -1.87 10.22
CA THR A 128 -13.03 -1.22 10.44
C THR A 128 -11.96 -2.19 9.98
N ALA A 129 -10.96 -1.75 9.19
CA ALA A 129 -9.81 -2.59 8.89
C ALA A 129 -9.22 -3.06 10.22
N THR A 130 -9.42 -4.31 10.58
CA THR A 130 -8.87 -4.83 11.81
C THR A 130 -7.40 -5.19 11.56
N PRO A 131 -6.53 -5.16 12.58
CA PRO A 131 -5.14 -5.58 12.46
C PRO A 131 -5.00 -6.95 11.80
N GLU A 132 -5.92 -7.87 12.07
CA GLU A 132 -5.96 -9.23 11.53
C GLU A 132 -6.21 -9.25 10.02
N LEU A 133 -7.06 -8.34 9.53
CA LEU A 133 -7.32 -8.23 8.08
C LEU A 133 -6.10 -7.67 7.35
N LEU A 134 -5.42 -6.67 7.91
CA LEU A 134 -4.20 -6.12 7.34
C LEU A 134 -3.05 -7.12 7.37
N ASN A 135 -2.90 -7.87 8.48
CA ASN A 135 -1.91 -8.95 8.58
C ASN A 135 -2.20 -10.08 7.59
N ALA A 136 -3.47 -10.45 7.38
CA ALA A 136 -3.86 -11.41 6.35
C ALA A 136 -3.56 -10.90 4.93
N TYR A 137 -3.79 -9.61 4.64
CA TYR A 137 -3.38 -8.99 3.38
C TYR A 137 -1.87 -8.95 3.21
N HIS A 138 -1.13 -8.66 4.28
CA HIS A 138 0.33 -8.64 4.27
C HIS A 138 0.89 -10.04 3.95
N ALA A 139 0.38 -11.08 4.62
CA ALA A 139 0.74 -12.47 4.34
C ALA A 139 0.40 -12.86 2.88
N PHE A 140 -0.76 -12.43 2.37
CA PHE A 140 -1.16 -12.67 0.98
C PHE A 140 -0.23 -11.99 -0.03
N TYR A 141 0.14 -10.73 0.22
CA TYR A 141 1.05 -9.99 -0.67
C TYR A 141 2.52 -10.43 -0.54
N GLN A 142 2.95 -10.94 0.61
CA GLN A 142 4.26 -11.59 0.77
C GLN A 142 4.34 -12.89 -0.04
N VAL A 143 3.26 -13.67 -0.08
CA VAL A 143 3.19 -14.88 -0.92
C VAL A 143 3.18 -14.50 -2.41
N LEU A 144 2.39 -13.51 -2.82
CA LEU A 144 2.43 -12.99 -4.19
C LEU A 144 3.78 -12.38 -4.57
N GLY A 145 4.48 -11.75 -3.63
CA GLY A 145 5.83 -11.21 -3.83
C GLY A 145 6.92 -12.28 -3.98
N ARG A 146 6.63 -13.53 -3.60
CA ARG A 146 7.48 -14.70 -3.84
C ARG A 146 7.17 -15.41 -5.17
N MET A 147 6.12 -15.02 -5.87
CA MET A 147 5.81 -15.55 -7.20
C MET A 147 6.49 -14.67 -8.25
N ASP A 148 7.22 -15.30 -9.17
CA ASP A 148 8.02 -14.64 -10.19
C ASP A 148 7.19 -13.67 -11.05
N VAL A 149 7.81 -12.57 -11.47
CA VAL A 149 7.16 -11.46 -12.19
C VAL A 149 6.65 -11.90 -13.58
N ASP A 150 7.07 -13.09 -14.03
CA ASP A 150 6.80 -13.70 -15.33
C ASP A 150 5.39 -14.31 -15.52
N LEU A 151 4.47 -14.12 -14.57
CA LEU A 151 3.05 -14.48 -14.73
C LEU A 151 2.12 -13.27 -14.92
N ARG A 152 2.64 -12.16 -15.48
CA ARG A 152 1.82 -11.03 -15.93
C ARG A 152 1.55 -11.13 -17.43
N ILE A 153 0.47 -11.81 -17.78
CA ILE A 153 -0.23 -11.66 -19.07
C ILE A 153 -1.52 -10.89 -18.80
#